data_AF-A0A843HKK5-F1
#
_entry.id   AF-A0A843HKK5-F1
#
_cell.length_a   1.000
_cell.length_b   1.000
_cell.length_c   1.000
_cell.angle_alpha   90.00
_cell.angle_beta   90.00
_cell.angle_gamma   90.00
#
_symmetry.space_group_name_H-M   'P 1'
#
loop_
_entity.id
_entity.type
_entity.pdbx_description
1 polymer ?
#
loop_
_entity_poly.entity_id
_entity_poly.type
_entity_poly.pdbx_seq_one_letter_code
_entity_poly.pdbx_strand_id
1 'polypeptide(L)'
;MAIKKTKEAQTESKPKASYNVEVTRVHDFSKDGKTIIGFDMKVNGVSISGCTYREGEKNGKEWKLVSFPQRKGSDGNYYNIVWMPVSKELTETIAVQIEQML
;
A
#
# COMPACT_ATOMS: atom_id res chain seq x y z
N MET A 1 30.13 26.87 -34.89
CA MET A 1 29.84 25.82 -33.88
C MET A 1 28.37 25.93 -33.51
N ALA A 2 27.58 24.87 -33.73
CA ALA A 2 26.14 24.88 -33.48
C ALA A 2 25.85 24.31 -32.08
N ILE A 3 25.16 25.09 -31.24
CA ILE A 3 24.71 24.68 -29.91
C ILE A 3 23.46 23.80 -30.07
N LYS A 4 23.58 22.51 -29.80
CA LYS A 4 22.43 21.59 -29.71
C LYS A 4 21.62 21.95 -28.47
N LYS A 5 20.38 22.41 -28.65
CA LYS A 5 19.38 22.53 -27.58
C LYS A 5 18.90 21.12 -27.22
N THR A 6 19.18 20.69 -26.00
CA THR A 6 18.57 19.49 -25.41
C THR A 6 17.13 19.83 -25.03
N LYS A 7 16.13 19.16 -25.62
CA LYS A 7 14.74 19.22 -25.17
C LYS A 7 14.64 18.41 -23.87
N GLU A 8 14.48 19.11 -22.75
CA GLU A 8 13.98 18.48 -21.53
C GLU A 8 12.54 18.03 -21.80
N ALA A 9 12.32 16.71 -21.75
CA ALA A 9 10.98 16.16 -21.79
C ALA A 9 10.29 16.53 -20.47
N GLN A 10 9.42 17.55 -20.50
CA GLN A 10 8.46 17.80 -19.45
C GLN A 10 7.58 16.55 -19.34
N THR A 11 7.86 15.72 -18.35
CA THR A 11 6.98 14.62 -17.99
C THR A 11 5.79 15.26 -17.29
N GLU A 12 4.66 15.42 -17.99
CA GLU A 12 3.40 15.79 -17.37
C GLU A 12 3.14 14.84 -16.20
N SER A 13 3.25 15.34 -14.97
CA SER A 13 2.90 14.57 -13.79
C SER A 13 1.38 14.38 -13.82
N LYS A 14 0.96 13.15 -14.11
CA LYS A 14 -0.46 12.76 -13.97
C LYS A 14 -0.95 13.21 -12.58
N PRO A 15 -2.16 13.77 -12.48
CA PRO A 15 -2.68 14.21 -11.19
C PRO A 15 -2.61 13.06 -10.18
N LYS A 16 -2.03 13.33 -9.00
CA LYS A 16 -1.92 12.36 -7.90
C LYS A 16 -3.35 11.95 -7.53
N ALA A 17 -3.75 10.72 -7.88
CA ALA A 17 -5.09 10.23 -7.59
C ALA A 17 -5.32 10.32 -6.07
N SER A 18 -6.36 11.05 -5.67
CA SER A 18 -6.76 11.15 -4.27
C SER A 18 -7.66 9.95 -3.96
N TYR A 19 -7.24 9.13 -2.99
CA TYR A 19 -8.01 8.00 -2.50
C TYR A 19 -8.55 8.36 -1.13
N ASN A 20 -9.88 8.35 -0.98
CA ASN A 20 -10.51 8.36 0.33
C ASN A 20 -10.52 6.90 0.86
N VAL A 21 -9.84 6.67 1.98
CA VAL A 21 -9.66 5.34 2.57
C VAL A 21 -10.20 5.32 3.99
N GLU A 22 -11.03 4.32 4.28
CA GLU A 22 -11.61 4.04 5.59
C GLU A 22 -11.35 2.57 5.94
N VAL A 23 -10.58 2.30 6.99
CA VAL A 23 -10.40 0.95 7.55
C VAL A 23 -11.67 0.58 8.29
N THR A 24 -12.24 -0.57 7.95
CA THR A 24 -13.56 -1.00 8.46
C THR A 24 -13.46 -2.19 9.40
N ARG A 25 -12.33 -2.92 9.40
CA ARG A 25 -12.11 -4.09 10.25
C ARG A 25 -10.62 -4.33 10.42
N VAL A 26 -10.22 -4.78 11.61
CA VAL A 26 -8.83 -5.10 11.94
C VAL A 26 -8.75 -6.45 12.66
N HIS A 27 -7.70 -7.21 12.35
CA HIS A 27 -7.35 -8.49 12.95
C HIS A 27 -5.84 -8.57 13.18
N ASP A 28 -5.42 -8.77 14.41
CA ASP A 28 -4.03 -9.00 14.73
C ASP A 28 -3.64 -10.47 14.52
N PHE A 29 -2.69 -10.71 13.62
CA PHE A 29 -2.06 -12.01 13.35
C PHE A 29 -0.58 -12.01 13.72
N SER A 30 -0.13 -11.03 14.51
CA SER A 30 1.26 -10.86 14.88
C SER A 30 1.77 -12.09 15.63
N LYS A 31 2.93 -12.58 15.23
CA LYS A 31 3.55 -13.78 15.79
C LYS A 31 5.06 -13.65 15.78
N ASP A 32 5.71 -14.13 16.85
CA ASP A 32 7.17 -14.21 16.96
C ASP A 32 7.86 -12.86 16.69
N GLY A 33 7.28 -11.76 17.20
CA GLY A 33 7.79 -10.40 17.04
C GLY A 33 7.61 -9.79 15.64
N LYS A 34 6.85 -10.43 14.75
CA LYS A 34 6.51 -9.88 13.42
C LYS A 34 5.09 -9.35 13.44
N THR A 35 4.94 -8.04 13.22
CA THR A 35 3.64 -7.39 13.09
C THR A 35 2.99 -7.80 11.77
N ILE A 36 1.88 -8.52 11.86
CA ILE A 36 1.05 -8.89 10.71
C ILE A 36 -0.39 -8.57 11.09
N ILE A 37 -0.91 -7.46 10.57
CA ILE A 37 -2.28 -7.05 10.82
C ILE A 37 -3.08 -7.30 9.56
N GLY A 38 -4.12 -8.12 9.63
CA GLY A 38 -5.12 -8.23 8.57
C GLY A 38 -6.17 -7.14 8.74
N PHE A 39 -6.63 -6.55 7.65
CA PHE A 39 -7.66 -5.52 7.72
C PHE A 39 -8.52 -5.49 6.47
N ASP A 40 -9.71 -4.94 6.62
CA ASP A 40 -10.60 -4.60 5.51
C ASP A 40 -10.71 -3.08 5.42
N MET A 41 -10.89 -2.54 4.22
CA MET A 41 -11.05 -1.11 4.00
C MET A 41 -12.04 -0.79 2.90
N LYS A 42 -12.59 0.42 2.92
CA LYS A 42 -13.26 1.04 1.78
C LYS A 42 -12.33 2.02 1.12
N VAL A 43 -12.28 1.99 -0.21
CA VAL A 43 -11.58 2.97 -1.03
C VAL A 43 -12.59 3.62 -1.96
N ASN A 44 -12.83 4.93 -1.79
CA ASN A 44 -13.85 5.67 -2.56
C ASN A 44 -15.22 4.96 -2.58
N GLY A 45 -15.61 4.35 -1.46
CA GLY A 45 -16.86 3.60 -1.30
C GLY A 45 -16.84 2.13 -1.73
N VAL A 46 -15.75 1.64 -2.33
CA VAL A 46 -15.59 0.23 -2.71
C VAL A 46 -14.90 -0.54 -1.59
N SER A 47 -15.57 -1.58 -1.07
CA SER A 47 -15.00 -2.45 -0.04
C SER A 47 -13.95 -3.41 -0.61
N ILE A 48 -12.82 -3.50 0.09
CA ILE A 48 -11.73 -4.44 -0.17
C ILE A 48 -11.45 -5.20 1.13
N SER A 49 -11.64 -6.52 1.11
CA SER A 49 -11.42 -7.38 2.27
C SER A 49 -10.20 -8.26 2.11
N GLY A 50 -9.47 -8.49 3.21
CA GLY A 50 -8.28 -9.35 3.25
C GLY A 50 -6.97 -8.63 2.88
N CYS A 51 -6.87 -7.33 3.15
CA CYS A 51 -5.62 -6.60 3.07
C CYS A 51 -4.72 -6.98 4.26
N THR A 52 -3.41 -6.74 4.15
CA THR A 52 -2.50 -6.88 5.28
C THR A 52 -1.59 -5.67 5.43
N TYR A 53 -1.41 -5.20 6.67
CA TYR A 53 -0.41 -4.24 7.07
C TYR A 53 0.75 -4.95 7.77
N ARG A 54 1.97 -4.55 7.43
CA ARG A 54 3.20 -5.06 8.02
C ARG A 54 4.16 -3.92 8.24
N GLU A 55 4.92 -4.04 9.31
CA GLU A 55 6.00 -3.14 9.63
C GLU A 55 7.22 -3.90 10.12
N GLY A 56 8.37 -3.26 10.03
CA GLY A 56 9.61 -3.78 10.58
C GLY A 56 10.76 -2.84 10.32
N GLU A 57 11.95 -3.30 10.67
CA GLU A 57 13.19 -2.56 10.49
C GLU A 57 14.15 -3.36 9.62
N LYS A 58 14.85 -2.68 8.71
CA LYS A 58 15.95 -3.28 7.94
C LYS A 58 17.08 -2.27 7.79
N ASN A 59 18.27 -2.64 8.27
CA ASN A 59 19.47 -1.80 8.24
C ASN A 59 19.26 -0.43 8.93
N GLY A 60 18.61 -0.38 10.10
CA GLY A 60 18.34 0.88 10.81
C GLY A 60 17.23 1.73 10.20
N LYS A 61 16.50 1.21 9.21
CA LYS A 61 15.40 1.91 8.53
C LYS A 61 14.09 1.17 8.75
N GLU A 62 13.13 1.87 9.32
CA GLU A 62 11.75 1.41 9.42
C GLU A 62 11.12 1.32 8.04
N TRP A 63 10.32 0.29 7.84
CA TRP A 63 9.48 0.12 6.66
C TRP A 63 8.07 -0.25 7.10
N LYS A 64 7.10 0.29 6.37
CA LYS A 64 5.68 0.00 6.51
C LYS A 64 5.16 -0.41 5.14
N LEU A 65 4.31 -1.43 5.10
CA LEU A 65 3.80 -2.01 3.86
C LEU A 65 2.32 -2.34 4.00
N VAL A 66 1.53 -1.88 3.03
CA VAL A 66 0.17 -2.37 2.78
C VAL A 66 0.20 -3.32 1.60
N SER A 67 -0.38 -4.50 1.77
CA SER A 67 -0.55 -5.50 0.72
C SER A 67 -2.02 -5.79 0.48
N PHE A 68 -2.38 -5.97 -0.79
CA PHE A 68 -3.74 -6.29 -1.22
C PHE A 68 -4.03 -7.80 -1.14
N PRO A 69 -5.31 -8.20 -1.18
CA PRO A 69 -5.69 -9.61 -1.28
C PRO A 69 -5.03 -10.27 -2.49
N GLN A 70 -4.49 -11.48 -2.28
CA GLN A 70 -3.76 -12.21 -3.31
C GLN A 70 -4.34 -13.60 -3.52
N ARG A 71 -4.21 -14.11 -4.75
CA ARG A 71 -4.50 -15.51 -5.09
C ARG A 71 -3.26 -16.19 -5.65
N LYS A 72 -3.09 -17.48 -5.36
CA LYS A 72 -2.04 -18.31 -5.97
C LYS A 72 -2.50 -18.80 -7.35
N GLY A 73 -1.70 -18.54 -8.37
CA GLY A 73 -1.90 -19.06 -9.73
C GLY A 73 -1.51 -20.54 -9.84
N SER A 74 -1.93 -21.17 -10.93
CA SER A 74 -1.55 -22.55 -11.26
C SER A 74 -0.05 -22.70 -11.54
N ASP A 75 0.62 -21.61 -11.87
CA ASP A 75 2.07 -21.51 -12.07
C ASP A 75 2.85 -21.35 -10.75
N GLY A 76 2.16 -21.32 -9.60
CA GLY A 76 2.75 -21.19 -8.28
C GLY A 76 3.00 -19.75 -7.83
N ASN A 77 2.81 -18.75 -8.69
CA ASN A 77 3.01 -17.34 -8.37
C ASN A 77 1.79 -16.74 -7.66
N TYR A 78 1.99 -15.64 -6.93
CA TYR A 78 0.91 -14.91 -6.26
C TYR A 78 0.55 -13.63 -7.02
N TYR A 79 -0.74 -13.43 -7.22
CA TYR A 79 -1.29 -12.30 -7.97
C TYR A 79 -2.25 -11.52 -7.11
N ASN A 80 -2.10 -10.21 -7.10
CA ASN A 80 -3.06 -9.32 -6.47
C ASN A 80 -4.42 -9.45 -7.18
N ILE A 81 -5.48 -9.63 -6.40
CA ILE A 81 -6.86 -9.67 -6.90
C ILE A 81 -7.32 -8.26 -7.26
N VAL A 82 -6.89 -7.26 -6.47
CA VAL A 82 -7.12 -5.84 -6.70
C VAL A 82 -5.80 -5.09 -6.58
N TRP A 83 -5.66 -3.97 -7.30
CA TRP A 83 -4.46 -3.15 -7.24
C TRP A 83 -4.81 -1.67 -7.29
N MET A 84 -4.14 -0.89 -6.45
CA MET A 84 -4.07 0.56 -6.55
C MET A 84 -2.68 1.03 -6.12
N PRO A 85 -2.21 2.17 -6.64
CA PRO A 85 -0.99 2.80 -6.13
C PRO A 85 -1.21 3.24 -4.68
N VAL A 86 -0.30 2.83 -3.80
CA VAL A 86 -0.28 3.23 -2.38
C VAL A 86 0.94 4.11 -2.16
N SER A 87 0.71 5.36 -1.79
CA SER A 87 1.81 6.26 -1.41
C SER A 87 2.24 6.03 0.03
N LYS A 88 3.37 6.61 0.42
CA LYS A 88 3.81 6.60 1.83
C LYS A 88 2.77 7.27 2.74
N GLU A 89 2.23 8.41 2.32
CA GLU A 89 1.22 9.14 3.10
C GLU A 89 -0.06 8.31 3.28
N LEU A 90 -0.47 7.58 2.24
CA LEU A 90 -1.64 6.70 2.32
C LEU A 90 -1.37 5.49 3.23
N THR A 91 -0.15 4.94 3.19
CA THR A 91 0.28 3.86 4.09
C THR A 91 0.24 4.32 5.55
N GLU A 92 0.72 5.53 5.84
CA GLU A 92 0.67 6.14 7.18
C GLU A 92 -0.77 6.40 7.62
N THR A 93 -1.63 6.88 6.72
CA THR A 93 -3.07 7.08 6.99
C THR A 93 -3.75 5.78 7.38
N ILE A 94 -3.49 4.70 6.64
CA ILE A 94 -4.03 3.36 6.93
C ILE A 94 -3.49 2.85 8.27
N ALA A 95 -2.19 3.03 8.55
CA ALA A 95 -1.58 2.59 9.81
C ALA A 95 -2.24 3.27 11.03
N VAL A 96 -2.46 4.58 10.99
CA VAL A 96 -3.13 5.31 12.08
C VAL A 96 -4.56 4.79 12.30
N GLN A 97 -5.32 4.52 11.23
CA GLN A 97 -6.67 3.98 11.38
C GLN A 97 -6.67 2.55 11.93
N ILE A 98 -5.67 1.73 11.57
CA ILE A 98 -5.48 0.39 12.13
C ILE A 98 -5.19 0.49 13.64
N GLU A 99 -4.26 1.35 14.05
CA GLU A 99 -3.88 1.55 15.45
C GLU A 99 -5.06 2.03 16.32
N GLN A 100 -5.98 2.82 15.76
CA GLN A 100 -7.20 3.27 16.44
C GLN A 100 -8.23 2.15 16.67
N MET A 101 -8.11 1.03 15.96
CA MET A 101 -9.04 -0.10 16.00
C MET A 101 -8.49 -1.35 16.72
N LEU A 102 -7.20 -1.35 17.08
CA LEU A 102 -6.56 -2.39 17.91
C LEU A 102 -6.89 -2.17 19.39
#